data_AF-A0A2M7ZIB2-F1
#
_entry.id   AF-A0A2M7ZIB2-F1
#
_cell.length_a   1.000
_cell.length_b   1.000
_cell.length_c   1.000
_cell.angle_alpha   90.00
_cell.angle_beta   90.00
_cell.angle_gamma   90.00
#
_symmetry.space_group_name_H-M   'P 1'
#
loop_
_entity.id
_entity.type
_entity.pdbx_description
1 polymer ?
#
loop_
_entity_poly.entity_id
_entity_poly.type
_entity_poly.pdbx_seq_one_letter_code
_entity_poly.pdbx_strand_id
1 'polypeptide(L)'
;MAKVYHAEIYGLRITKYDWLNKHNIKNVKWNILEPQTPFYFLIPRNEDHIKEYQSFTSIQEIFPINITGIVTARDKFVIDFDELVLKR
;
A
#
# COMPACT_ATOMS: atom_id res chain seq x y z
N MET A 1 -10.60 7.04 -22.48
CA MET A 1 -9.80 6.59 -21.32
C MET A 1 -8.81 7.69 -20.95
N ALA A 2 -8.61 7.95 -19.66
CA ALA A 2 -7.63 8.94 -19.18
C ALA A 2 -6.23 8.32 -19.11
N LYS A 3 -5.18 9.12 -19.36
CA LYS A 3 -3.78 8.70 -19.20
C LYS A 3 -3.29 9.11 -17.82
N VAL A 4 -2.65 8.19 -17.09
CA VAL A 4 -2.06 8.45 -15.78
C VAL A 4 -0.54 8.48 -15.92
N TYR A 5 0.05 9.60 -15.49
CA TYR A 5 1.49 9.81 -15.45
C TYR A 5 1.93 9.87 -14.00
N HIS A 6 2.94 9.07 -13.65
CA HIS A 6 3.44 8.93 -12.29
C HIS A 6 4.94 9.20 -12.24
N ALA A 7 5.37 9.94 -11.23
CA ALA A 7 6.76 10.08 -10.84
C ALA A 7 6.82 10.28 -9.32
N GLU A 8 7.86 9.74 -8.70
CA GLU A 8 8.06 9.81 -7.26
C GLU A 8 9.50 10.17 -6.92
N ILE A 9 9.69 10.83 -5.78
CA ILE A 9 11.00 11.23 -5.26
C ILE A 9 11.15 10.79 -3.80
N TYR A 10 12.24 10.07 -3.54
CA TYR A 10 12.62 9.58 -2.21
C TYR A 10 13.87 10.31 -1.70
N GLY A 11 14.18 10.12 -0.43
CA GLY A 11 15.36 10.67 0.21
C GLY A 11 15.08 11.86 1.14
N LEU A 12 16.15 12.57 1.48
CA LEU A 12 16.13 13.66 2.45
C LEU A 12 15.34 14.86 1.94
N ARG A 13 14.90 15.69 2.88
CA ARG A 13 14.16 16.92 2.56
C ARG A 13 14.95 17.84 1.61
N ILE A 14 16.24 18.05 1.90
CA ILE A 14 17.08 18.94 1.09
C ILE A 14 17.26 18.45 -0.35
N THR A 15 17.51 17.14 -0.53
CA THR A 15 17.68 16.54 -1.86
C THR A 15 16.41 16.60 -2.68
N LYS A 16 15.24 16.48 -2.04
CA LYS A 16 13.93 16.66 -2.72
C LYS A 16 13.74 18.10 -3.19
N TYR A 17 14.09 19.10 -2.38
CA TYR A 17 13.99 20.51 -2.80
C TYR A 17 14.93 20.82 -3.96
N ASP A 18 16.18 20.36 -3.90
CA ASP A 18 17.13 20.56 -5.00
C ASP A 18 16.64 19.94 -6.31
N TRP A 19 16.02 18.76 -6.23
CA TRP A 19 15.42 18.11 -7.40
C TRP A 19 14.21 18.89 -7.93
N LEU A 20 13.28 19.28 -7.05
CA LEU A 20 12.07 20.03 -7.41
C LEU A 20 12.38 21.40 -8.02
N ASN A 21 13.42 22.09 -7.54
CA ASN A 21 13.83 23.38 -8.09
C ASN A 21 14.43 23.26 -9.50
N LYS A 22 14.97 22.09 -9.86
CA LYS A 22 15.57 21.81 -11.18
C LYS A 22 14.57 21.20 -12.17
N HIS A 23 13.42 20.72 -11.70
CA HIS A 23 12.44 20.00 -12.51
C HIS A 23 11.07 20.68 -12.53
N ASN A 24 10.35 20.50 -13.62
CA ASN A 24 8.97 20.94 -13.82
C ASN A 24 8.21 19.88 -14.61
N ILE A 25 6.90 20.08 -14.79
CA ILE A 25 6.04 19.07 -15.40
C ILE A 25 6.48 18.59 -16.79
N LYS A 26 7.27 19.40 -17.51
CA LYS A 26 7.75 19.10 -18.88
C LYS A 26 9.05 18.30 -18.91
N ASN A 27 9.87 18.33 -17.86
CA ASN A 27 11.20 17.70 -17.84
C ASN A 27 11.32 16.54 -16.84
N VAL A 28 10.27 16.25 -16.08
CA VAL A 28 10.19 15.05 -15.25
C VAL A 28 10.11 13.82 -16.15
N LYS A 29 10.83 12.76 -15.77
CA LYS A 29 10.68 11.44 -16.38
C LYS A 29 9.43 10.78 -15.81
N TRP A 30 8.40 10.69 -16.64
CA TRP A 30 7.12 10.12 -16.27
C TRP A 30 7.06 8.62 -16.57
N ASN A 31 6.58 7.85 -15.60
CA ASN A 31 6.14 6.47 -15.81
C ASN A 31 4.65 6.51 -16.15
N ILE A 32 4.27 5.97 -17.30
CA ILE A 32 2.86 5.84 -17.67
C ILE A 32 2.30 4.63 -16.94
N LEU A 33 1.19 4.83 -16.23
CA LEU A 33 0.47 3.76 -15.56
C LEU A 33 -0.79 3.41 -16.35
N GLU A 34 -1.19 2.14 -16.25
CA GLU A 34 -2.47 1.64 -16.77
C GLU A 34 -3.33 1.11 -15.61
N PRO A 35 -3.98 1.99 -14.82
CA PRO A 35 -4.75 1.55 -13.67
C PRO A 35 -5.93 0.68 -14.08
N GLN A 36 -5.96 -0.55 -13.55
CA GLN A 36 -7.02 -1.53 -13.86
C GLN A 36 -8.06 -1.64 -12.74
N THR A 37 -9.28 -1.98 -13.13
CA THR A 37 -10.34 -2.38 -12.19
C THR A 37 -9.91 -3.61 -11.37
N PRO A 38 -10.34 -3.76 -10.11
CA PRO A 38 -11.21 -2.85 -9.34
C PRO A 38 -10.47 -1.75 -8.58
N PHE A 39 -9.14 -1.81 -8.50
CA PHE A 39 -8.39 -1.03 -7.52
C PHE A 39 -7.80 0.28 -8.07
N TYR A 40 -7.60 0.37 -9.38
CA TYR A 40 -7.02 1.54 -10.05
C TYR A 40 -5.73 2.04 -9.37
N PHE A 41 -4.76 1.15 -9.19
CA PHE A 41 -3.51 1.51 -8.53
C PHE A 41 -2.79 2.65 -9.27
N LEU A 42 -2.51 3.73 -8.53
CA LEU A 42 -1.79 4.92 -9.03
C LEU A 42 -0.31 4.91 -8.66
N ILE A 43 0.22 3.71 -8.41
CA ILE A 43 1.63 3.45 -8.15
C ILE A 43 2.12 2.40 -9.15
N PRO A 44 3.41 2.44 -9.56
CA PRO A 44 4.00 1.40 -10.39
C PRO A 44 3.93 0.06 -9.66
N ARG A 45 3.45 -0.98 -10.34
CA ARG A 45 3.40 -2.36 -9.83
C ARG A 45 3.93 -3.29 -10.89
N ASN A 46 4.64 -4.33 -10.47
CA ASN A 46 4.87 -5.48 -11.34
C ASN A 46 3.57 -6.29 -11.37
N GLU A 47 2.97 -6.37 -12.54
CA GLU A 47 1.74 -7.12 -12.78
C GLU A 47 1.94 -8.27 -13.80
N ASP A 48 3.20 -8.65 -14.07
CA ASP A 48 3.55 -9.63 -15.11
C ASP A 48 2.80 -10.97 -14.92
N HIS A 49 2.59 -11.36 -13.66
CA HIS A 49 1.91 -12.61 -13.27
C HIS A 49 0.51 -12.38 -12.68
N ILE A 50 -0.08 -11.19 -12.82
CA ILE A 50 -1.36 -10.89 -12.16
C ILE A 50 -2.48 -11.80 -12.65
N LYS A 51 -2.48 -12.15 -13.94
CA LYS A 51 -3.47 -13.06 -14.55
C LYS A 51 -3.37 -14.47 -13.99
N GLU A 52 -2.15 -14.95 -13.78
CA GLU A 52 -1.90 -16.26 -13.17
C GLU A 52 -2.34 -16.23 -11.70
N TYR A 53 -1.93 -15.21 -10.94
CA TYR A 53 -2.33 -15.05 -9.54
C TYR A 53 -3.87 -15.02 -9.38
N GLN A 54 -4.57 -14.28 -10.25
CA GLN A 54 -6.03 -14.18 -10.25
C GLN A 54 -6.75 -15.45 -10.72
N SER A 55 -6.03 -16.42 -11.30
CA SER A 55 -6.61 -17.71 -11.69
C SER A 55 -6.76 -18.68 -10.53
N PHE A 56 -6.04 -18.46 -9.42
CA PHE A 56 -6.17 -19.28 -8.22
C PHE A 56 -7.45 -18.95 -7.45
N THR A 57 -7.98 -19.94 -6.73
CA THR A 57 -9.12 -19.76 -5.83
C THR A 57 -8.80 -18.72 -4.76
N SER A 58 -9.76 -17.81 -4.50
CA SER A 58 -9.58 -16.79 -3.47
C SER A 58 -9.45 -17.43 -2.09
N ILE A 59 -8.52 -16.94 -1.26
CA ILE A 59 -8.37 -17.38 0.14
C ILE A 59 -9.68 -17.21 0.92
N GLN A 60 -10.46 -16.18 0.61
CA GLN A 60 -11.75 -15.90 1.24
C GLN A 60 -12.81 -16.95 0.86
N GLU A 61 -12.70 -17.57 -0.32
CA GLU A 61 -13.58 -18.66 -0.73
C GLU A 61 -13.17 -19.99 -0.08
N ILE A 62 -11.85 -20.22 0.05
CA ILE A 62 -11.32 -21.41 0.74
C ILE A 62 -11.64 -21.35 2.24
N PHE A 63 -11.50 -20.17 2.86
CA PHE A 63 -11.72 -19.93 4.29
C PHE A 63 -12.77 -18.82 4.51
N PRO A 64 -14.07 -19.16 4.41
CA PRO A 64 -15.15 -18.16 4.48
C PRO A 64 -15.31 -17.51 5.86
N ILE A 65 -14.89 -18.21 6.92
CA ILE A 65 -14.87 -17.67 8.28
C ILE A 65 -13.46 -17.18 8.56
N ASN A 66 -13.28 -15.86 8.56
CA ASN A 66 -12.02 -15.20 8.83
C ASN A 66 -12.23 -13.90 9.62
N ILE A 67 -11.18 -13.44 10.28
CA ILE A 67 -11.13 -12.15 10.99
C ILE A 67 -9.75 -11.53 10.78
N THR A 68 -9.66 -10.20 10.77
CA THR A 68 -8.40 -9.46 10.54
C THR A 68 -7.49 -9.42 11.78
N GLY A 69 -8.06 -9.56 12.97
CA GLY A 69 -7.38 -9.46 14.26
C GLY A 69 -8.29 -8.82 15.31
N ILE A 70 -7.94 -8.92 16.59
CA ILE A 70 -8.70 -8.28 17.69
C ILE A 70 -8.20 -6.85 17.85
N VAL A 71 -9.11 -5.88 17.82
CA VAL A 71 -8.82 -4.48 18.13
C VAL A 71 -9.34 -4.18 19.54
N THR A 72 -8.43 -3.98 20.49
CA THR A 72 -8.83 -3.80 21.89
C THR A 72 -9.17 -2.35 22.26
N ALA A 73 -8.73 -1.39 21.42
CA ALA A 73 -8.82 0.06 21.62
C ALA A 73 -8.15 0.60 22.91
N ARG A 74 -7.64 -0.27 23.78
CA ARG A 74 -7.07 0.05 25.09
C ARG A 74 -5.94 -0.92 25.44
N ASP A 75 -5.02 -1.13 24.50
CA ASP A 75 -3.99 -2.17 24.59
C ASP A 75 -3.26 -2.17 25.94
N LYS A 76 -2.89 -0.98 26.45
CA LYS A 76 -2.22 -0.84 27.75
C LYS A 76 -3.01 -1.39 28.95
N PHE A 77 -4.34 -1.42 28.89
CA PHE A 77 -5.19 -1.91 29.98
C PHE A 77 -5.49 -3.41 29.87
N VAL A 78 -5.53 -3.96 28.65
CA VAL A 78 -6.04 -5.31 28.39
C VAL A 78 -5.01 -6.27 27.79
N ILE A 79 -3.80 -5.78 27.48
CA ILE A 79 -2.67 -6.57 27.00
C ILE A 79 -1.50 -6.29 27.93
N ASP A 80 -1.01 -7.34 28.59
CA ASP A 80 0.21 -7.29 29.39
C ASP A 80 0.93 -8.63 29.28
N PHE A 81 2.25 -8.61 29.50
CA PHE A 81 3.04 -9.84 29.61
C PHE A 81 2.88 -10.51 30.98
N ASP A 82 2.52 -9.74 32.02
CA ASP A 82 2.22 -10.24 33.37
C ASP A 82 0.70 -10.35 33.59
N GLU A 83 0.21 -11.58 33.72
CA GLU A 83 -1.20 -11.87 33.97
C GLU A 83 -1.74 -11.20 35.24
N LEU A 84 -0.88 -10.96 36.25
CA LEU A 84 -1.30 -10.30 37.49
C LEU A 84 -1.71 -8.84 37.29
N VAL A 85 -1.17 -8.17 36.27
CA VAL A 85 -1.51 -6.78 35.95
C VAL A 85 -2.93 -6.68 35.38
N LEU A 86 -3.37 -7.71 34.65
CA LEU A 86 -4.69 -7.78 34.02
C LEU A 86 -5.83 -8.17 34.98
N LYS A 87 -5.50 -8.67 36.17
CA LYS A 87 -6.47 -9.10 37.20
C LYS A 87 -6.83 -7.99 38.19
N ARG A 88 -6.33 -6.77 38.01
CA ARG A 88 -6.60 -5.60 38.86
C ARG A 88 -7.85 -4.84 38.39
#